data_AF-A0A239D4B8-F1
#
_entry.id   AF-A0A239D4B8-F1
#
_cell.length_a   1.000
_cell.length_b   1.000
_cell.length_c   1.000
_cell.angle_alpha   90.00
_cell.angle_beta   90.00
_cell.angle_gamma   90.00
#
_symmetry.space_group_name_H-M   'P 1'
#
loop_
_entity.id
_entity.type
_entity.pdbx_description
1 polymer ?
#
loop_
_entity_poly.entity_id
_entity_poly.type
_entity_poly.pdbx_seq_one_letter_code
_entity_poly.pdbx_strand_id
1 'polypeptide(L)'
;MKKLLVFAIGLYALLMVSGLVFAQASAGKLVARTCVSCHAGGRICEKLGTRPQEAWLQTVDRMRSNGATVSETDAATIAEYLSTAKPGVKPLCGK
;
A
#
# COMPACT_ATOMS: atom_id res chain seq x y z
N MET A 1 -5.55 2.14 40.41
CA MET A 1 -4.45 2.56 39.50
C MET A 1 -4.09 1.51 38.45
N LYS A 2 -3.86 0.24 38.80
CA LYS A 2 -3.49 -0.84 37.85
C LYS A 2 -4.52 -1.07 36.73
N LYS A 3 -5.82 -0.97 37.04
CA LYS A 3 -6.92 -1.02 36.06
C LYS A 3 -6.95 0.19 35.11
N LEU A 4 -6.61 1.39 35.60
CA LEU A 4 -6.48 2.60 34.75
C LEU A 4 -5.28 2.48 33.80
N LEU A 5 -4.15 1.96 34.28
CA LEU A 5 -2.96 1.72 33.46
C LEU A 5 -3.23 0.73 32.32
N VAL A 6 -3.92 -0.39 32.61
CA VAL A 6 -4.32 -1.37 31.58
C VAL A 6 -5.26 -0.73 30.55
N PHE A 7 -6.21 0.09 30.99
CA PHE A 7 -7.14 0.77 30.08
C PHE A 7 -6.44 1.80 29.19
N ALA A 8 -5.51 2.57 29.73
CA ALA A 8 -4.72 3.55 28.98
C ALA A 8 -3.83 2.88 27.93
N ILE A 9 -3.17 1.77 28.27
CA ILE A 9 -2.35 0.98 27.33
C ILE A 9 -3.22 0.39 26.21
N GLY A 10 -4.39 -0.15 26.55
CA GLY A 10 -5.32 -0.69 25.56
C GLY A 10 -5.83 0.38 24.58
N LEU A 11 -6.18 1.56 25.08
CA LEU A 11 -6.62 2.67 24.24
C LEU A 11 -5.50 3.18 23.32
N TYR A 12 -4.28 3.28 23.83
CA TYR A 12 -3.11 3.69 23.04
C TYR A 12 -2.78 2.70 21.92
N ALA A 13 -2.80 1.39 22.22
CA ALA A 13 -2.59 0.36 21.21
C ALA A 13 -3.66 0.40 20.11
N LEU A 14 -4.92 0.63 20.47
CA LEU A 14 -6.02 0.74 19.50
C LEU A 14 -5.87 1.95 18.56
N LEU A 15 -5.42 3.09 19.09
CA LEU A 15 -5.15 4.29 18.29
C LEU A 15 -4.03 4.05 17.27
N MET A 16 -2.97 3.32 17.65
CA MET A 16 -1.85 2.98 16.74
C MET A 16 -2.28 2.07 15.59
N VAL A 17 -3.07 1.02 15.88
CA VAL A 17 -3.56 0.12 14.84
C VAL A 17 -4.44 0.85 13.82
N SER A 18 -5.26 1.79 14.30
CA SER A 18 -6.12 2.61 13.44
C SER A 18 -5.29 3.44 12.45
N GLY A 19 -4.19 4.05 12.90
CA GLY A 19 -3.27 4.81 12.04
C GLY A 19 -2.69 3.99 10.89
N LEU A 20 -2.29 2.74 11.15
CA LEU A 20 -1.82 1.83 10.10
C LEU A 20 -2.89 1.53 9.04
N VAL A 21 -4.14 1.30 9.47
CA VAL A 21 -5.24 1.01 8.54
C VAL A 21 -5.50 2.21 7.62
N PHE A 22 -5.47 3.43 8.15
CA PHE A 22 -5.61 4.64 7.34
C PHE A 22 -4.47 4.81 6.33
N ALA A 23 -3.22 4.55 6.74
CA ALA A 23 -2.06 4.61 5.86
C ALA A 23 -2.14 3.57 4.72
N GLN A 24 -2.54 2.34 5.02
CA GLN A 24 -2.74 1.30 4.00
C GLN A 24 -3.88 1.67 3.03
N ALA A 25 -4.96 2.24 3.54
CA ALA A 25 -6.07 2.70 2.71
C ALA A 25 -5.71 3.91 1.83
N SER A 26 -4.83 4.80 2.27
CA SER A 26 -4.33 5.92 1.45
C SER A 26 -3.37 5.41 0.36
N ALA A 27 -2.46 4.51 0.71
CA ALA A 27 -1.55 3.87 -0.24
C ALA A 27 -2.30 3.10 -1.34
N GLY A 28 -3.32 2.31 -0.98
CA GLY A 28 -4.14 1.61 -1.98
C GLY A 28 -4.85 2.53 -2.97
N LYS A 29 -5.32 3.70 -2.51
CA LYS A 29 -5.90 4.73 -3.39
C LYS A 29 -4.84 5.39 -4.29
N LEU A 30 -3.63 5.63 -3.76
CA LEU A 30 -2.49 6.10 -4.54
C LEU A 30 -2.14 5.11 -5.66
N VAL A 31 -2.05 3.81 -5.37
CA VAL A 31 -1.79 2.80 -6.40
C VAL A 31 -2.91 2.77 -7.44
N ALA A 32 -4.17 2.72 -7.00
CA ALA A 32 -5.31 2.60 -7.90
C ALA A 32 -5.52 3.82 -8.80
N ARG A 33 -5.09 5.03 -8.40
CA ARG A 33 -5.18 6.22 -9.27
C ARG A 33 -3.98 6.34 -10.22
N THR A 34 -2.80 5.93 -9.76
CA THR A 34 -1.53 6.20 -10.44
C THR A 34 -1.15 5.06 -11.38
N CYS A 35 -1.20 3.80 -10.91
CA CYS A 35 -0.60 2.67 -11.63
C CYS A 35 -1.47 2.11 -12.76
N VAL A 36 -2.72 2.55 -12.87
CA VAL A 36 -3.66 2.13 -13.92
C VAL A 36 -4.05 3.26 -14.88
N SER A 37 -3.41 4.43 -14.76
CA SER A 37 -3.70 5.59 -15.62
C SER A 37 -3.24 5.39 -17.07
N CYS A 38 -2.20 4.58 -17.28
CA CYS A 38 -1.63 4.31 -18.60
C CYS A 38 -2.03 2.94 -19.19
N HIS A 39 -2.26 1.93 -18.34
CA HIS A 39 -2.61 0.57 -18.78
C HIS A 39 -3.38 -0.19 -17.69
N ALA A 40 -3.98 -1.33 -18.04
CA ALA A 40 -4.71 -2.16 -17.09
C ALA A 40 -3.81 -2.70 -15.96
N GLY A 41 -4.38 -2.85 -14.76
CA GLY A 41 -3.71 -3.31 -13.54
C GLY A 41 -3.68 -4.83 -13.32
N GLY A 42 -4.11 -5.65 -14.28
CA GLY A 42 -4.25 -7.11 -14.09
C GLY A 42 -2.98 -7.79 -13.55
N ARG A 43 -1.81 -7.48 -14.13
CA ARG A 43 -0.52 -8.00 -13.66
C ARG A 43 -0.17 -7.56 -12.24
N ILE A 44 -0.65 -6.39 -11.81
CA ILE A 44 -0.48 -5.92 -10.44
C ILE A 44 -1.27 -6.85 -9.51
N CYS A 45 -2.55 -7.05 -9.82
CA CYS A 45 -3.46 -7.90 -9.04
C CYS A 45 -2.99 -9.35 -8.91
N GLU A 46 -2.41 -9.93 -9.97
CA GLU A 46 -1.88 -11.30 -9.96
C GLU A 46 -0.64 -11.48 -9.06
N LYS A 47 0.07 -10.39 -8.71
CA LYS A 47 1.36 -10.44 -8.02
C LYS A 47 1.34 -9.78 -6.63
N LEU A 48 0.18 -9.27 -6.19
CA LEU A 48 0.03 -8.68 -4.86
C LEU A 48 0.43 -9.66 -3.77
N GLY A 49 1.27 -9.21 -2.84
CA GLY A 49 1.72 -10.03 -1.73
C GLY A 49 2.67 -11.17 -2.09
N THR A 50 2.97 -11.38 -3.38
CA THR A 50 3.83 -12.51 -3.84
C THR A 50 5.23 -12.07 -4.23
N ARG A 51 5.48 -10.76 -4.36
CA ARG A 51 6.79 -10.21 -4.73
C ARG A 51 7.32 -9.34 -3.59
N PRO A 52 8.63 -9.41 -3.31
CA PRO A 52 9.23 -8.56 -2.28
C PRO A 52 9.21 -7.09 -2.72
N GLN A 53 9.33 -6.19 -1.74
CA GLN A 53 9.24 -4.74 -1.96
C GLN A 53 10.27 -4.24 -2.98
N GLU A 54 11.50 -4.76 -2.95
CA GLU A 54 12.58 -4.36 -3.85
C GLU A 54 12.24 -4.68 -5.32
N ALA A 55 11.60 -5.83 -5.56
CA ALA A 55 11.16 -6.22 -6.89
C ALA A 55 9.99 -5.34 -7.39
N TRP A 56 9.14 -4.86 -6.49
CA TRP A 56 8.11 -3.88 -6.81
C TRP A 56 8.70 -2.50 -7.08
N LEU A 57 9.68 -2.07 -6.30
CA LEU A 57 10.36 -0.78 -6.50
C LEU A 57 11.00 -0.71 -7.89
N GLN A 58 11.72 -1.76 -8.31
CA GLN A 58 12.25 -1.87 -9.69
C GLN A 58 11.15 -1.76 -10.76
N THR A 59 9.95 -2.30 -10.46
CA THR A 59 8.81 -2.20 -11.38
C THR A 59 8.30 -0.77 -11.46
N VAL A 60 8.17 -0.08 -10.31
CA VAL A 60 7.76 1.32 -10.23
C VAL A 60 8.76 2.22 -10.94
N ASP A 61 10.06 2.03 -10.71
CA ASP A 61 11.12 2.81 -11.37
C ASP A 61 11.09 2.63 -12.88
N ARG A 62 10.88 1.41 -13.37
CA ARG A 62 10.66 1.18 -14.80
C ARG A 62 9.45 1.96 -15.33
N MET A 63 8.35 2.06 -14.57
CA MET A 63 7.20 2.86 -14.99
C MET A 63 7.49 4.36 -14.96
N ARG A 64 8.30 4.83 -14.00
CA ARG A 64 8.78 6.22 -13.94
C ARG A 64 9.64 6.56 -15.15
N SER A 65 10.56 5.67 -15.54
CA SER A 65 11.34 5.81 -16.78
C SER A 65 10.45 5.85 -18.04
N ASN A 66 9.28 5.19 -18.00
CA ASN A 66 8.28 5.22 -19.07
C ASN A 66 7.30 6.41 -18.97
N GLY A 67 7.55 7.38 -18.08
CA GLY A 67 6.78 8.62 -17.98
C GLY A 67 5.74 8.67 -16.86
N ALA A 68 5.66 7.66 -15.98
CA ALA A 68 4.78 7.75 -14.82
C ALA A 68 5.27 8.81 -13.83
N THR A 69 4.41 9.79 -13.51
CA THR A 69 4.72 10.83 -12.53
C THR A 69 4.56 10.30 -11.10
N VAL A 70 5.64 9.74 -10.56
CA VAL A 70 5.71 9.19 -9.20
C VAL A 70 6.96 9.74 -8.51
N SER A 71 6.78 10.32 -7.31
CA SER A 71 7.89 10.79 -6.47
C SER A 71 8.67 9.61 -5.87
N GLU A 72 9.90 9.83 -5.42
CA GLU A 72 10.67 8.76 -4.74
C GLU A 72 9.95 8.23 -3.49
N THR A 73 9.36 9.13 -2.70
CA THR A 73 8.59 8.78 -1.50
C THR A 73 7.34 7.96 -1.85
N ASP A 74 6.61 8.35 -2.90
CA ASP A 74 5.47 7.57 -3.38
C ASP A 74 5.91 6.23 -3.95
N ALA A 75 7.07 6.15 -4.62
CA ALA A 75 7.57 4.91 -5.18
C ALA A 75 7.84 3.87 -4.08
N ALA A 76 8.48 4.27 -3.00
CA ALA A 76 8.67 3.42 -1.82
C ALA A 76 7.33 3.00 -1.19
N THR A 77 6.41 3.95 -1.01
CA THR A 77 5.06 3.69 -0.44
C THR A 77 4.25 2.71 -1.31
N ILE A 78 4.29 2.88 -2.63
CA ILE A 78 3.64 1.99 -3.59
C ILE A 78 4.27 0.60 -3.51
N ALA A 79 5.60 0.49 -3.52
CA ALA A 79 6.28 -0.79 -3.48
C ALA A 79 5.99 -1.58 -2.20
N GLU A 80 5.98 -0.92 -1.05
CA GLU A 80 5.63 -1.51 0.25
C GLU A 80 4.16 -1.98 0.28
N TYR A 81 3.25 -1.15 -0.23
CA TYR A 81 1.85 -1.54 -0.32
C TYR A 81 1.66 -2.78 -1.20
N LEU A 82 2.29 -2.81 -2.38
CA LEU A 82 2.15 -3.92 -3.32
C LEU A 82 2.77 -5.24 -2.81
N SER A 83 3.80 -5.18 -1.97
CA SER A 83 4.44 -6.36 -1.38
C SER A 83 3.65 -6.97 -0.23
N THR A 84 2.73 -6.23 0.38
CA THR A 84 1.99 -6.65 1.58
C THR A 84 0.47 -6.76 1.38
N ALA A 85 -0.06 -6.09 0.35
CA ALA A 85 -1.48 -6.11 0.05
C ALA A 85 -1.99 -7.51 -0.31
N LYS A 86 -3.19 -7.81 0.16
CA LYS A 86 -3.86 -9.08 -0.14
C LYS A 86 -4.38 -9.11 -1.58
N PRO A 87 -4.41 -10.29 -2.23
CA PRO A 87 -5.09 -10.46 -3.51
C PRO A 87 -6.54 -9.95 -3.47
N GLY A 88 -7.01 -9.35 -4.57
CA GLY A 88 -8.40 -8.88 -4.70
C GLY A 88 -8.72 -7.59 -3.93
N VAL A 89 -7.72 -6.84 -3.46
CA VAL A 89 -7.94 -5.58 -2.73
C VAL A 89 -8.59 -4.49 -3.61
N LYS A 90 -9.72 -3.95 -3.17
CA LYS A 90 -10.38 -2.81 -3.81
C LYS A 90 -9.73 -1.48 -3.38
N PRO A 91 -9.73 -0.43 -4.23
CA PRO A 91 -10.34 -0.37 -5.57
C PRO A 91 -9.42 -0.86 -6.70
N LEU A 92 -8.18 -1.29 -6.38
CA LEU A 92 -7.18 -1.70 -7.37
C LEU A 92 -7.60 -2.96 -8.14
N CYS A 93 -8.17 -3.95 -7.45
CA CYS A 93 -8.53 -5.25 -7.96
C CYS A 93 -10.01 -5.53 -7.63
N GLY A 94 -10.78 -6.04 -8.60
CA GLY A 94 -12.21 -6.36 -8.39
C GLY A 94 -13.15 -5.84 -9.46
N LYS A 95 -12.73 -5.89 -10.73
CA LYS A 95 -13.67 -6.08 -11.84
C LYS A 95 -13.82 -7.57 -12.09
#